data_AF-A0A1F9MY52-F1
#
_entry.id   AF-A0A1F9MY52-F1
#
_cell.length_a   1.000
_cell.length_b   1.000
_cell.length_c   1.000
_cell.angle_alpha   90.00
_cell.angle_beta   90.00
_cell.angle_gamma   90.00
#
_symmetry.space_group_name_H-M   'P 1'
#
loop_
_entity.id
_entity.type
_entity.pdbx_description
1 polymer ?
#
loop_
_entity_poly.entity_id
_entity_poly.type
_entity_poly.pdbx_seq_one_letter_code
_entity_poly.pdbx_strand_id
1 'polypeptide(L)' 'MSNPEEMWQCQMTNCGYIYDPGHGDKKGKIPKGTRFEDLPEDWKCPCCGASKAMFKPLAGPGSVAEQAVKCAT' A
#
# COMPACT_ATOMS: atom_id res chain seq x y z
N MET A 1 13.91 -4.94 8.82
CA MET A 1 12.96 -4.15 9.61
C MET A 1 12.38 -3.14 8.64
N SER A 2 11.13 -3.32 8.22
CA SER A 2 10.44 -2.38 7.33
C SER A 2 9.66 -1.43 8.22
N ASN A 3 9.90 -0.12 8.07
CA ASN A 3 9.17 0.86 8.85
C ASN A 3 7.71 0.91 8.36
N PRO A 4 6.73 1.22 9.23
CA PRO A 4 5.32 1.33 8.83
C PRO A 4 5.08 2.44 7.79
N GLU A 5 6.03 3.37 7.66
CA GLU A 5 6.07 4.45 6.69
C GLU A 5 6.27 3.95 5.25
N GLU A 6 6.81 2.74 5.08
CA GLU A 6 7.07 2.13 3.78
C GLU A 6 5.92 1.21 3.33
N MET A 7 4.87 1.05 4.15
CA MET A 7 3.71 0.20 3.87
C MET A 7 2.58 0.99 3.20
N TRP A 8 1.89 0.37 2.25
CA TRP A 8 0.84 1.04 1.46
C TRP A 8 -0.46 0.24 1.47
N GLN A 9 -1.59 0.89 1.66
CA GLN A 9 -2.91 0.26 1.67
C GLN A 9 -3.74 0.70 0.46
N CYS A 10 -4.34 -0.29 -0.20
CA CYS A 10 -5.33 -0.09 -1.25
C CYS A 10 -6.59 0.56 -0.68
N GLN A 11 -6.96 1.74 -1.19
CA GLN A 11 -8.15 2.50 -0.79
C GLN A 11 -9.44 1.99 -1.44
N MET A 12 -9.37 0.89 -2.18
CA MET A 12 -10.56 0.31 -2.79
C MET A 12 -11.45 -0.29 -1.70
N THR A 13 -12.71 0.13 -1.64
CA THR A 13 -13.71 -0.25 -0.62
C THR A 13 -13.91 -1.77 -0.49
N ASN A 14 -13.68 -2.51 -1.57
CA ASN A 14 -13.78 -3.97 -1.66
C ASN A 14 -12.44 -4.71 -1.43
N CYS A 15 -11.34 -4.01 -1.12
CA CYS A 15 -10.01 -4.63 -1.11
C CYS A 15 -9.29 -4.50 0.23
N GLY A 16 -8.89 -3.27 0.61
CA GLY A 16 -8.09 -3.03 1.80
C GLY A 16 -6.71 -3.71 1.83
N TYR A 17 -6.20 -4.22 0.70
CA TYR A 17 -4.90 -4.90 0.63
C TYR A 17 -3.75 -4.01 1.07
N ILE A 18 -2.85 -4.54 1.90
CA ILE A 18 -1.67 -3.84 2.41
C ILE A 18 -0.43 -4.43 1.72
N TYR A 19 0.30 -3.58 1.00
CA TYR A 19 1.61 -3.86 0.44
C TYR A 19 2.68 -3.68 1.51
N ASP A 20 3.40 -4.75 1.80
CA ASP A 20 4.58 -4.74 2.66
C ASP A 20 5.85 -4.87 1.81
N PRO A 21 6.75 -3.88 1.80
CA PRO A 21 7.99 -3.95 1.03
C PRO A 21 8.93 -5.04 1.56
N GLY A 22 8.89 -5.36 2.86
CA GLY A 22 9.71 -6.41 3.46
C GLY A 22 9.37 -7.82 2.95
N HIS A 23 8.11 -8.06 2.63
CA HIS A 23 7.61 -9.30 2.05
C HIS A 23 7.62 -9.26 0.50
N GLY A 24 7.47 -8.07 -0.07
CA GLY A 24 7.20 -7.89 -1.50
C GLY A 24 5.82 -8.40 -1.88
N ASP A 25 5.63 -8.73 -3.16
CA ASP A 25 4.38 -9.31 -3.66
C ASP A 25 4.64 -10.46 -4.64
N LYS A 26 4.52 -11.70 -4.15
CA LYS A 26 4.76 -12.90 -4.97
C LYS A 26 3.80 -12.99 -6.16
N LYS A 27 2.56 -12.51 -6.00
CA LYS A 27 1.52 -12.65 -7.03
C LYS A 27 1.74 -11.67 -8.19
N GLY A 28 2.20 -10.46 -7.88
CA GLY A 28 2.67 -9.46 -8.85
C GLY A 28 4.14 -9.60 -9.27
N LYS A 29 4.81 -10.70 -8.89
CA LYS A 29 6.22 -10.98 -9.19
C LYS A 29 7.20 -9.91 -8.68
N ILE A 30 6.89 -9.30 -7.55
CA ILE A 30 7.71 -8.28 -6.91
C ILE A 30 8.58 -8.93 -5.82
N PRO A 31 9.91 -8.78 -5.87
CA PRO A 31 10.78 -9.35 -4.87
C PRO A 31 10.63 -8.64 -3.51
N LYS A 32 11.06 -9.33 -2.46
CA LYS A 32 11.17 -8.73 -1.13
C LYS A 32 12.22 -7.60 -1.14
N GLY A 33 11.95 -6.54 -0.39
CA GLY A 33 12.76 -5.33 -0.32
C GLY A 33 12.44 -4.28 -1.39
N THR A 34 11.51 -4.55 -2.31
CA THR A 34 11.04 -3.54 -3.27
C THR A 34 10.16 -2.53 -2.55
N ARG A 35 10.45 -1.25 -2.76
CA ARG A 35 9.61 -0.16 -2.25
C ARG A 35 8.39 0.03 -3.15
N PHE A 36 7.30 0.54 -2.59
CA PHE A 36 6.10 0.81 -3.39
C PHE A 36 6.36 1.79 -4.54
N GLU A 37 7.24 2.77 -4.34
CA GLU A 37 7.65 3.74 -5.37
C GLU A 37 8.43 3.10 -6.53
N ASP A 38 9.12 2.00 -6.26
CA ASP A 38 9.90 1.22 -7.22
C ASP A 38 9.03 0.19 -7.98
N LEU A 39 7.75 0.07 -7.62
CA LEU A 39 6.83 -0.83 -8.32
C LEU A 39 6.61 -0.38 -9.77
N PRO A 40 6.57 -1.34 -10.71
CA PRO A 40 6.27 -1.02 -12.10
C PRO A 40 4.87 -0.40 -12.22
N GLU A 41 4.68 0.49 -13.19
CA GLU A 41 3.41 1.16 -13.45
C GLU A 41 2.26 0.20 -13.83
N ASP A 42 2.60 -0.94 -14.43
CA ASP A 42 1.64 -2.01 -14.73
C ASP A 42 1.32 -2.88 -13.50
N TRP A 43 2.01 -2.67 -12.37
CA TRP A 43 1.66 -3.37 -11.14
C TRP A 43 0.26 -2.97 -10.70
N LYS A 44 -0.54 -4.00 -10.46
CA LYS A 44 -1.92 -3.91 -10.03
C LYS A 44 -2.07 -4.69 -8.75
N CYS A 45 -2.99 -4.24 -7.91
CA CYS A 45 -3.30 -4.90 -6.66
C CYS A 45 -3.60 -6.39 -6.91
N PRO A 46 -2.90 -7.33 -6.25
CA PRO A 46 -3.09 -8.76 -6.45
C PRO A 46 -4.45 -9.27 -5.96
N CYS A 47 -5.18 -8.44 -5.21
CA CYS A 47 -6.50 -8.74 -4.65
C CYS A 47 -7.63 -8.19 -5.53
N CYS A 48 -7.60 -6.91 -5.92
CA CYS A 48 -8.70 -6.27 -6.67
C CYS A 48 -8.34 -5.78 -8.09
N GLY A 49 -7.08 -5.84 -8.51
CA GLY A 49 -6.64 -5.34 -9.81
C GLY A 49 -6.53 -3.81 -9.94
N ALA A 50 -6.73 -3.06 -8.86
CA ALA A 50 -6.56 -1.61 -8.88
C ALA A 50 -5.10 -1.20 -9.10
N SER A 51 -4.87 -0.13 -9.85
CA SER A 51 -3.54 0.42 -10.11
C SER A 51 -2.91 1.04 -8.84
N LYS A 52 -1.59 1.26 -8.87
CA LYS A 52 -0.83 1.88 -7.78
C LYS A 52 -1.38 3.24 -7.30
N ALA A 53 -2.09 3.97 -8.17
CA ALA A 53 -2.71 5.26 -7.83
C ALA A 53 -3.79 5.17 -6.74
N MET A 54 -4.41 3.99 -6.56
CA MET A 54 -5.43 3.77 -5.53
C MET A 54 -4.82 3.36 -4.17
N PHE A 55 -3.50 3.37 -4.03
CA PHE A 55 -2.84 3.06 -2.76
C PHE A 55 -2.47 4.34 -2.01
N LYS A 56 -2.50 4.26 -0.69
CA LYS A 56 -2.06 5.33 0.22
C LYS A 56 -1.10 4.77 1.27
N PRO A 57 -0.13 5.57 1.75
CA PRO A 57 0.78 5.15 2.80
C PRO A 57 0.04 4.91 4.11
N LEU A 58 0.43 3.87 4.85
CA LEU A 58 -0.18 3.49 6.13
C LEU A 58 0.28 4.36 7.31
N ALA A 59 1.53 4.83 7.30
CA ALA A 59 2.05 5.74 8.34
C ALA A 59 2.78 6.94 7.73
N GLY A 60 2.68 8.09 8.41
CA GLY A 60 3.23 9.39 7.98
C GLY A 60 2.17 10.51 7.92
N PRO A 61 2.59 11.76 7.72
CA PRO A 61 1.68 12.89 7.54
C PRO A 61 0.83 12.69 6.27
N GLY A 62 -0.49 12.58 6.43
CA GLY A 62 -1.43 12.28 5.33
C GLY A 62 -1.80 10.81 5.12
N SER A 63 -1.42 9.91 6.05
CA SER A 63 -1.80 8.49 6.01
C SER A 63 -3.24 8.22 6.44
N VAL A 64 -3.75 7.03 6.13
CA VAL A 64 -5.09 6.55 6.56
C VAL A 64 -5.27 6.58 8.08
N ALA A 65 -4.18 6.42 8.84
CA ALA A 65 -4.17 6.57 10.29
C ALA A 65 -4.44 8.02 10.72
N GLU A 66 -3.97 9.01 9.95
CA GLU A 66 -4.27 10.43 10.18
C GLU A 66 -5.69 10.82 9.69
N GLN A 67 -6.25 10.11 8.71
CA GLN A 67 -7.63 10.33 8.26
C GLN A 67 -8.67 9.70 9.21
N ALA A 68 -8.35 8.57 9.85
CA ALA A 68 -9.21 7.97 10.87
C ALA A 68 -9.37 8.88 12.10
N VAL A 69 -8.34 9.66 12.49
CA VAL A 69 -8.44 10.61 13.60
C VAL A 69 -9.30 11.84 13.27
N LYS A 70 -9.42 12.22 11.98
CA LYS A 70 -10.21 13.39 11.54
C LYS A 70 -11.73 13.12 11.44
N CYS A 71 -12.19 11.87 11.51
CA CYS A 71 -13.63 11.53 11.49
C CYS A 71 -14.25 11.39 12.88
N ALA A 72 -13.46 11.48 13.96
CA ALA A 72 -13.92 11.29 15.35
C ALA A 72 -14.21 12.62 16.09
N THR A 73 -14.51 13.72 15.39
CA THR A 73 -14.88 15.02 15.97
C THR A 73 -16.24 15.46 15.49
#